data_AF-A0A0G1NAF3-F1
#
_entry.id   AF-A0A0G1NAF3-F1
#
_cell.length_a   1.000
_cell.length_b   1.000
_cell.length_c   1.000
_cell.angle_alpha   90.00
_cell.angle_beta   90.00
_cell.angle_gamma   90.00
#
_symmetry.space_group_name_H-M   'P 1'
#
loop_
_entity.id
_entity.type
_entity.pdbx_description
1 polymer ?
#
loop_
_entity_poly.entity_id
_entity_poly.type
_entity_poly.pdbx_seq_one_letter_code
_entity_poly.pdbx_strand_id
1 'polypeptide(L)'
;MSIRVRLILRVENSNVMRLQLLKGRRIIDERSLTISQDFDTLLIGAIDNLLERNRIDRLSLNSVGIRGKIDNKAIWGMILRTASLGLDF
;
A
#
# COMPACT_ATOMS: atom_id res chain seq x y z
N MET A 1 5.13 10.93 -22.70
CA MET A 1 5.60 11.24 -21.34
C MET A 1 4.70 10.48 -20.37
N SER A 2 5.06 9.26 -19.96
CA SER A 2 4.18 8.41 -19.15
C SER A 2 4.08 8.96 -17.73
N ILE A 3 2.87 9.29 -17.30
CA ILE A 3 2.62 9.79 -15.96
C ILE A 3 2.84 8.65 -14.97
N ARG A 4 3.84 8.78 -14.09
CA ARG A 4 4.20 7.71 -13.16
C ARG A 4 3.15 7.56 -12.05
N VAL A 5 2.64 6.36 -11.87
CA VAL A 5 1.73 5.98 -10.77
C VAL A 5 2.52 5.24 -9.70
N ARG A 6 2.30 5.58 -8.44
CA ARG A 6 3.02 5.01 -7.30
C ARG A 6 2.08 4.70 -6.15
N LEU A 7 2.27 3.57 -5.49
CA LEU A 7 1.57 3.22 -4.25
C LEU A 7 2.52 3.42 -3.07
N ILE A 8 2.08 4.13 -2.03
CA ILE A 8 2.82 4.29 -0.79
C ILE A 8 2.00 3.72 0.37
N LEU A 9 2.55 2.72 1.04
CA LEU A 9 2.04 2.18 2.29
C LEU A 9 2.70 2.94 3.45
N ARG A 10 1.97 3.84 4.11
CA ARG A 10 2.46 4.65 5.22
C ARG A 10 1.96 4.10 6.55
N VAL A 11 2.85 3.63 7.41
CA VAL A 11 2.50 3.32 8.80
C VAL A 11 2.51 4.60 9.62
N GLU A 12 1.35 4.99 10.13
CA GLU A 12 1.19 6.20 10.95
C GLU A 12 1.47 5.91 12.42
N ASN A 13 1.05 4.73 12.90
CA ASN A 13 1.36 4.21 14.24
C ASN A 13 1.26 2.67 14.22
N SER A 14 1.46 2.03 15.37
CA SER A 14 1.43 0.55 15.50
C SER A 14 0.12 -0.10 15.07
N ASN A 15 -0.98 0.66 14.96
CA ASN A 15 -2.32 0.14 14.70
C ASN A 15 -2.93 0.71 13.41
N VAL A 16 -2.29 1.65 12.73
CA VAL A 16 -2.88 2.33 11.57
C VAL A 16 -1.87 2.42 10.43
N MET A 17 -2.29 1.92 9.27
CA MET A 17 -1.60 2.09 8.00
C MET A 17 -2.47 2.89 7.02
N ARG A 18 -1.89 3.87 6.35
CA ARG A 18 -2.50 4.62 5.26
C ARG A 18 -1.91 4.21 3.91
N LEU A 19 -2.76 3.78 3.00
CA LEU A 19 -2.43 3.55 1.59
C LEU A 19 -2.63 4.85 0.84
N GLN A 20 -1.64 5.26 0.07
CA GLN A 20 -1.70 6.47 -0.75
C GLN A 20 -1.34 6.12 -2.19
N LEU A 21 -2.25 6.43 -3.11
CA LEU A 21 -2.04 6.29 -4.53
C LEU A 21 -1.65 7.65 -5.11
N LEU A 22 -0.48 7.74 -5.71
CA LEU A 22 0.08 8.97 -6.24
C LEU A 22 0.19 8.88 -7.76
N LYS A 23 -0.21 9.96 -8.43
CA LYS A 23 0.03 10.19 -9.86
C LYS A 23 0.96 11.39 -9.99
N GLY A 24 2.22 11.15 -10.35
CA GLY A 24 3.28 12.15 -10.23
C GLY A 24 3.51 12.53 -8.76
N ARG A 25 3.33 13.82 -8.42
CA ARG A 25 3.48 14.34 -7.04
C ARG A 25 2.16 14.49 -6.28
N ARG A 26 1.02 14.21 -6.92
CA ARG A 26 -0.31 14.40 -6.34
C ARG A 26 -0.87 13.07 -5.83
N ILE A 27 -1.43 13.08 -4.63
CA ILE A 27 -2.26 11.98 -4.12
C ILE A 27 -3.59 12.04 -4.88
N ILE A 28 -3.94 10.95 -5.54
CA ILE A 28 -5.19 10.81 -6.30
C ILE A 28 -6.23 10.01 -5.53
N ASP A 29 -5.80 9.13 -4.62
CA ASP A 29 -6.68 8.41 -3.70
C ASP A 29 -5.90 7.98 -2.45
N GLU A 30 -6.60 7.82 -1.34
CA GLU A 30 -6.02 7.30 -0.11
C GLU A 30 -7.03 6.53 0.74
N ARG A 31 -6.53 5.58 1.52
CA ARG A 31 -7.34 4.75 2.42
C ARG A 31 -6.58 4.44 3.69
N SER A 32 -7.25 4.52 4.83
CA SER A 32 -6.70 4.07 6.11
C SER A 32 -7.18 2.66 6.42
N LEU A 33 -6.27 1.84 6.95
CA LEU A 33 -6.50 0.49 7.45
C LEU A 33 -6.03 0.41 8.89
N THR A 34 -6.77 -0.36 9.67
CA THR A 34 -6.34 -0.76 11.02
C THR A 34 -5.48 -2.02 10.89
N ILE A 35 -4.32 -2.02 11.54
CA ILE A 35 -3.44 -3.19 11.65
C ILE A 35 -4.02 -4.11 12.74
N SER A 36 -4.54 -5.27 12.33
CA SER A 36 -5.19 -6.27 13.19
C SER A 36 -4.75 -7.69 12.84
N GLN A 37 -5.35 -8.70 13.49
CA GLN A 37 -5.35 -10.06 12.93
C GLN A 37 -5.93 -10.02 11.51
N ASP A 38 -5.37 -10.85 10.62
CA ASP A 38 -5.70 -10.94 9.19
C ASP A 38 -5.44 -9.66 8.37
N PHE A 39 -4.50 -8.83 8.84
CA PHE A 39 -4.10 -7.60 8.14
C PHE A 39 -3.57 -7.86 6.73
N ASP A 40 -3.01 -9.04 6.49
CA ASP A 40 -2.51 -9.45 5.17
C ASP A 40 -3.64 -9.48 4.12
N THR A 41 -4.74 -10.14 4.45
CA THR A 41 -5.92 -10.23 3.59
C THR A 41 -6.57 -8.85 3.40
N LEU A 42 -6.67 -8.08 4.49
CA LEU A 42 -7.21 -6.71 4.44
C LEU A 42 -6.37 -5.78 3.56
N LEU A 43 -5.04 -5.87 3.67
CA LEU A 43 -4.13 -5.04 2.88
C LEU A 43 -4.21 -5.39 1.40
N ILE A 44 -4.18 -6.67 1.04
CA ILE A 44 -4.30 -7.11 -0.37
C ILE A 44 -5.62 -6.61 -0.96
N GLY A 45 -6.74 -6.89 -0.29
CA GLY A 45 -8.05 -6.43 -0.76
C GLY A 45 -8.18 -4.91 -0.80
N ALA A 46 -7.52 -4.18 0.09
CA ALA A 46 -7.50 -2.72 0.06
C ALA A 46 -6.70 -2.18 -1.13
N ILE A 47 -5.56 -2.80 -1.47
CA ILE A 47 -4.77 -2.44 -2.65
C ILE A 47 -5.60 -2.66 -3.91
N ASP A 48 -6.25 -3.82 -4.05
CA ASP A 48 -7.06 -4.14 -5.23
C ASP A 48 -8.21 -3.18 -5.42
N ASN A 49 -8.99 -2.95 -4.38
CA ASN A 49 -10.07 -1.97 -4.41
C ASN A 49 -9.56 -0.56 -4.76
N LEU A 50 -8.39 -0.17 -4.25
CA LEU A 50 -7.81 1.15 -4.53
C LEU A 50 -7.40 1.28 -6.00
N LEU A 51 -6.82 0.23 -6.59
CA LEU A 51 -6.40 0.21 -7.98
C LEU A 51 -7.60 0.14 -8.94
N GLU A 52 -8.55 -0.77 -8.68
CA GLU A 52 -9.77 -0.94 -9.49
C GLU A 52 -10.60 0.34 -9.53
N ARG A 53 -10.85 0.96 -8.37
CA ARG A 53 -11.62 2.21 -8.27
C ARG A 53 -10.98 3.35 -9.07
N ASN A 54 -9.67 3.36 -9.19
CA ASN A 54 -8.92 4.36 -9.95
C ASN A 54 -8.62 3.93 -11.40
N ARG A 55 -9.12 2.76 -11.84
CA ARG A 55 -8.87 2.16 -13.16
C ARG A 55 -7.38 2.06 -13.47
N ILE A 56 -6.59 1.68 -12.47
CA ILE A 56 -5.15 1.50 -12.58
C ILE A 56 -4.86 0.01 -12.67
N ASP A 57 -4.25 -0.39 -13.78
CA ASP A 57 -3.76 -1.74 -13.93
C ASP A 57 -2.57 -1.99 -12.98
N ARG A 58 -2.51 -3.15 -12.31
CA ARG A 58 -1.44 -3.46 -11.35
C ARG A 58 -0.04 -3.32 -11.98
N LEU A 59 0.15 -3.72 -13.25
CA LEU A 59 1.43 -3.63 -13.95
C LEU A 59 1.81 -2.19 -14.33
N SER A 60 0.85 -1.26 -14.26
CA SER A 60 1.10 0.17 -14.50
C SER A 60 1.66 0.91 -13.28
N LEU A 61 1.72 0.25 -12.11
CA LEU A 61 2.42 0.78 -10.93
C LEU A 61 3.92 0.83 -11.20
N ASN A 62 4.48 2.04 -11.18
CA ASN A 62 5.92 2.23 -11.39
C ASN A 62 6.76 1.88 -10.16
N SER A 63 6.17 1.95 -8.97
CA SER A 63 6.85 1.67 -7.72
C SER A 63 5.85 1.49 -6.60
N VAL A 64 6.14 0.56 -5.70
CA VAL A 64 5.52 0.51 -4.38
C VAL A 64 6.58 0.82 -3.33
N GLY A 65 6.21 1.69 -2.39
CA GLY A 65 7.09 2.08 -1.29
C GLY A 65 6.38 1.92 0.05
N ILE A 66 7.13 1.49 1.06
CA ILE A 66 6.64 1.41 2.44
C ILE A 66 7.38 2.48 3.24
N ARG A 67 6.64 3.29 4.01
CA ARG A 67 7.16 4.41 4.80
C ARG A 67 6.56 4.38 6.19
N GLY A 68 7.32 4.88 7.17
CA GLY A 68 6.85 4.98 8.56
C GLY A 68 7.90 4.46 9.53
N LYS A 69 7.76 4.85 10.79
CA LYS A 69 8.52 4.25 11.88
C LYS A 69 7.71 3.10 12.44
N ILE A 70 8.24 1.90 12.35
CA ILE A 70 7.65 0.69 12.92
C ILE A 70 8.67 0.16 13.92
N ASP A 71 8.41 0.38 15.20
CA ASP A 71 9.31 -0.10 16.26
C ASP A 71 9.20 -1.63 16.44
N ASN A 72 8.09 -2.22 15.99
CA ASN A 72 7.86 -3.65 16.04
C ASN A 72 8.33 -4.36 14.76
N LYS A 73 9.47 -5.05 14.85
CA LYS A 73 10.07 -5.83 13.73
C LYS A 73 9.11 -6.89 13.14
N ALA A 74 8.22 -7.47 13.93
CA ALA A 74 7.27 -8.49 13.46
C ALA A 74 6.21 -7.87 12.54
N ILE A 75 5.68 -6.69 12.89
CA ILE A 75 4.75 -5.93 12.04
C ILE A 75 5.43 -5.54 10.73
N TRP A 76 6.70 -5.16 10.78
CA TRP A 76 7.49 -4.85 9.59
C TRP A 76 7.63 -6.08 8.66
N GLY A 77 7.99 -7.24 9.21
CA GLY A 77 8.08 -8.48 8.44
C GLY A 77 6.76 -8.85 7.77
N MET A 78 5.65 -8.72 8.50
CA MET A 78 4.31 -8.97 7.97
C MET A 78 3.97 -8.02 6.81
N ILE A 79 4.17 -6.72 6.98
CA ILE A 79 3.88 -5.71 5.94
C ILE A 79 4.72 -5.95 4.67
N LEU A 80 6.01 -6.26 4.82
CA LEU A 80 6.89 -6.57 3.68
C LEU A 80 6.39 -7.81 2.94
N ARG A 81 6.09 -8.88 3.68
CA ARG A 81 5.61 -10.13 3.11
C ARG A 81 4.30 -9.92 2.36
N THR A 82 3.33 -9.24 2.96
CA THR A 82 2.03 -9.00 2.32
C THR A 82 2.15 -8.09 1.11
N ALA A 83 2.96 -7.02 1.18
CA ALA A 83 3.20 -6.16 0.03
C ALA A 83 3.84 -6.96 -1.12
N SER A 84 4.78 -7.86 -0.82
CA SER A 84 5.39 -8.74 -1.82
C SER A 84 4.37 -9.69 -2.45
N LEU A 85 3.49 -10.31 -1.65
CA LEU A 85 2.47 -11.24 -2.14
C LEU A 85 1.36 -10.54 -2.95
N GLY A 86 0.93 -9.35 -2.52
CA GLY A 86 -0.15 -8.63 -3.18
C GLY A 86 0.24 -7.96 -4.51
N LEU A 87 1.53 -7.88 -4.81
CA LEU A 87 2.05 -7.17 -5.98
C LEU A 87 2.70 -8.08 -7.03
N ASP A 88 2.75 -9.40 -6.80
CA ASP A 88 3.40 -10.40 -7.67
C ASP A 88 4.71 -9.88 -8.28
N PHE A 89 5.78 -9.91 -7.47
CA PHE A 89 7.15 -9.99 -7.99
C PHE A 89 7.55 -11.45 -8.20
#